data_AF-A0A084Y2G3-F1
#
_entry.id   AF-A0A084Y2G3-F1
#
_cell.length_a   1.000
_cell.length_b   1.000
_cell.length_c   1.000
_cell.angle_alpha   90.00
_cell.angle_beta   90.00
_cell.angle_gamma   90.00
#
_symmetry.space_group_name_H-M   'P 1'
#
loop_
_entity.id
_entity.type
_entity.pdbx_description
1 polymer ?
#
loop_
_entity_poly.entity_id
_entity_poly.type
_entity_poly.pdbx_seq_one_letter_code
_entity_poly.pdbx_strand_id
1 'polypeptide(L)'
;MRLTPLQARIVSALSATPTRRMSYYALAAHLWPVETHPRAWRYSTNGGPPAWAMPLGKALRVLRAAGVAYESNVPGGGAGHGDVVLMAPNDQAKGREHSERPA
;
A
#
# COMPACT_ATOMS: atom_id res chain seq x y z
N MET A 1 -6.18 -0.76 -17.29
CA MET A 1 -5.97 0.36 -16.34
C MET A 1 -4.63 1.03 -16.63
N ARG A 2 -4.56 2.36 -16.69
CA ARG A 2 -3.28 3.08 -16.80
C ARG A 2 -2.80 3.48 -15.41
N LEU A 3 -1.65 2.97 -14.98
CA LEU A 3 -1.08 3.29 -13.67
C LEU A 3 -0.51 4.72 -13.67
N THR A 4 -0.67 5.44 -12.57
CA THR A 4 0.09 6.68 -12.31
C THR A 4 1.56 6.35 -12.03
N PRO A 5 2.49 7.33 -12.13
CA PRO A 5 3.90 7.08 -11.81
C PRO A 5 4.11 6.51 -10.40
N LEU A 6 3.37 6.99 -9.40
CA LEU A 6 3.47 6.45 -8.04
C LEU A 6 2.97 5.00 -7.96
N GLN A 7 1.85 4.69 -8.60
CA GLN A 7 1.29 3.33 -8.65
C GLN A 7 2.24 2.35 -9.35
N ALA A 8 2.85 2.77 -10.47
CA ALA A 8 3.84 1.97 -11.18
C ALA A 8 5.07 1.69 -10.32
N ARG A 9 5.57 2.70 -9.58
CA ARG A 9 6.69 2.52 -8.64
C ARG A 9 6.35 1.57 -7.50
N ILE A 10 5.14 1.61 -6.95
CA ILE A 10 4.68 0.64 -5.94
C ILE A 10 4.73 -0.78 -6.50
N VAL A 11 4.15 -1.01 -7.68
CA VAL A 11 4.14 -2.33 -8.33
C VAL A 11 5.56 -2.81 -8.64
N SER A 12 6.43 -1.91 -9.12
CA SER A 12 7.84 -2.22 -9.39
C SER A 12 8.60 -2.62 -8.13
N ALA A 13 8.42 -1.88 -7.03
CA ALA A 13 9.07 -2.16 -5.76
C ALA A 13 8.65 -3.53 -5.19
N LEU A 14 7.35 -3.83 -5.23
CA LEU A 14 6.83 -5.12 -4.79
C LEU A 14 7.27 -6.26 -5.71
N SER A 15 7.28 -6.06 -7.03
CA SER A 15 7.73 -7.09 -7.98
C SER A 15 9.21 -7.44 -7.83
N ALA A 16 10.02 -6.52 -7.29
CA ALA A 16 11.43 -6.73 -7.05
C ALA A 16 11.71 -7.61 -5.80
N THR A 17 10.73 -7.83 -4.92
CA THR A 17 10.90 -8.71 -3.76
C THR A 17 10.45 -10.14 -4.09
N PRO A 18 11.18 -11.19 -3.65
CA PRO A 18 10.79 -12.58 -3.92
C PRO A 18 9.39 -12.94 -3.40
N THR A 19 9.00 -12.34 -2.28
CA THR A 19 7.70 -12.55 -1.63
C THR A 19 6.60 -11.63 -2.15
N ARG A 20 6.93 -10.71 -3.06
CA ARG A 20 6.03 -9.66 -3.57
C ARG A 20 5.33 -8.86 -2.47
N ARG A 21 6.02 -8.73 -1.34
CA ARG A 21 5.55 -8.15 -0.09
C ARG A 21 6.62 -7.21 0.45
N MET A 22 6.20 -6.08 0.99
CA MET A 22 7.05 -5.15 1.72
C MET A 22 6.25 -4.55 2.87
N SER A 23 6.90 -4.27 4.01
CA SER A 23 6.24 -3.49 5.05
C SER A 23 5.88 -2.10 4.56
N TYR A 24 4.80 -1.54 5.08
CA TYR A 24 4.33 -0.21 4.68
C TYR A 24 5.46 0.84 4.80
N TYR A 25 6.24 0.75 5.88
CA TYR A 25 7.39 1.62 6.12
C TYR A 25 8.56 1.34 5.16
N ALA A 26 8.91 0.08 4.89
CA ALA A 26 9.98 -0.25 3.95
C ALA A 26 9.62 0.20 2.53
N LEU A 27 8.36 0.06 2.13
CA LEU A 27 7.86 0.58 0.86
C LEU A 27 7.97 2.10 0.83
N ALA A 28 7.61 2.80 1.91
CA ALA A 28 7.76 4.25 2.00
C ALA A 28 9.22 4.69 1.88
N ALA A 29 10.15 4.02 2.58
CA ALA A 29 11.59 4.26 2.47
C ALA A 29 12.13 4.05 1.05
N HIS A 30 11.62 3.05 0.34
CA HIS A 30 11.98 2.82 -1.05
C HIS A 30 11.44 3.90 -2.00
N LEU A 31 10.21 4.36 -1.77
CA LEU A 31 9.54 5.35 -2.63
C LEU A 31 9.96 6.80 -2.35
N TRP A 32 10.34 7.10 -1.11
CA TRP A 32 10.80 8.40 -0.66
C TRP A 32 12.05 8.23 0.21
N PRO A 33 13.24 7.95 -0.36
CA PRO A 33 14.46 7.84 0.41
C PRO A 33 14.71 9.11 1.22
N VAL A 34 15.06 8.99 2.50
CA VAL A 34 15.18 10.12 3.44
C VAL A 34 16.23 11.12 2.96
N GLU A 35 17.28 10.62 2.33
CA GLU A 35 18.45 11.37 1.83
C GLU A 35 18.05 12.34 0.73
N THR A 36 17.08 11.95 -0.10
CA THR A 36 16.64 12.73 -1.27
C THR A 36 15.28 13.39 -1.07
N HIS A 37 14.47 12.88 -0.13
CA HIS A 37 13.11 13.35 0.16
C HIS A 37 12.90 13.63 1.66
N PRO A 38 13.77 14.39 2.34
CA PRO A 38 13.66 14.58 3.80
C PRO A 38 12.35 15.26 4.21
N ARG A 39 11.75 16.07 3.33
CA ARG A 39 10.45 16.71 3.56
C ARG A 39 9.30 15.72 3.61
N ALA A 40 9.40 14.58 2.93
CA ALA A 40 8.35 13.57 2.91
C ALA A 40 8.16 12.92 4.30
N TRP A 41 9.23 12.87 5.09
CA TRP A 41 9.29 12.28 6.42
C TRP A 41 8.91 13.23 7.55
N ARG A 42 8.73 14.52 7.24
CA ARG A 42 8.33 15.51 8.24
C ARG A 42 6.84 15.38 8.54
N TYR A 43 6.51 15.49 9.81
CA TYR A 43 5.14 15.63 10.27
C TYR A 43 4.62 17.03 9.92
N SER A 44 3.32 17.11 9.63
CA SER A 44 2.62 18.39 9.48
C SER A 44 2.61 19.14 10.81
N THR A 45 2.79 20.47 10.76
CA THR A 45 2.67 21.34 11.95
C THR A 45 1.25 21.37 12.53
N ASN A 46 0.25 21.02 11.72
CA ASN A 46 -1.16 20.96 12.13
C ASN A 46 -1.54 19.56 12.65
N GLY A 47 -0.56 18.71 12.94
CA GLY A 47 -0.77 17.29 13.23
C GLY A 47 -1.04 16.47 11.97
N GLY A 48 -1.01 15.14 12.13
CA GLY A 48 -1.18 14.17 11.05
C GLY A 48 0.11 13.42 10.69
N PRO A 49 0.01 12.39 9.84
CA PRO A 49 1.14 11.51 9.52
C PRO A 49 2.19 12.23 8.66
N PRO A 50 3.37 11.62 8.44
CA PRO A 50 4.36 12.12 7.49
C PRO A 50 3.75 12.37 6.11
N ALA A 51 4.27 13.37 5.40
CA ALA A 51 3.74 13.81 4.11
C ALA A 51 3.65 12.71 3.04
N TRP A 52 4.46 11.65 3.12
CA TRP A 52 4.39 10.49 2.22
C TRP A 52 3.17 9.58 2.44
N ALA A 53 2.61 9.56 3.66
CA ALA A 53 1.61 8.56 4.06
C ALA A 53 0.29 8.72 3.30
N MET A 54 -0.15 9.96 3.10
CA MET A 54 -1.41 10.27 2.40
C MET A 54 -1.35 9.89 0.90
N PRO A 55 -0.31 10.29 0.12
CA PRO A 55 -0.13 9.80 -1.24
C PRO A 55 -0.07 8.28 -1.36
N LEU A 56 0.65 7.61 -0.46
CA LEU A 56 0.76 6.15 -0.48
C LEU A 56 -0.59 5.48 -0.22
N GLY A 57 -1.31 5.88 0.83
CA GLY A 57 -2.63 5.32 1.16
C GLY A 57 -3.65 5.54 0.03
N LYS A 58 -3.65 6.72 -0.61
CA LYS A 58 -4.50 6.99 -1.77
C LYS A 58 -4.16 6.07 -2.95
N ALA A 59 -2.89 5.89 -3.25
CA ALA A 59 -2.45 5.02 -4.33
C ALA A 59 -2.84 3.56 -4.08
N LEU A 60 -2.64 3.06 -2.86
CA LEU A 60 -2.99 1.70 -2.46
C LEU A 60 -4.49 1.44 -2.50
N ARG A 61 -5.33 2.41 -2.14
CA ARG A 61 -6.80 2.28 -2.26
C ARG A 61 -7.22 2.05 -3.70
N VAL A 62 -6.62 2.77 -4.64
CA VAL A 62 -6.88 2.61 -6.08
C VAL A 62 -6.36 1.27 -6.60
N LEU A 63 -5.14 0.88 -6.20
CA LEU A 63 -4.56 -0.43 -6.59
C LEU A 63 -5.38 -1.60 -6.04
N ARG A 64 -5.93 -1.48 -4.82
CA ARG A 64 -6.81 -2.48 -4.22
C ARG A 64 -8.12 -2.60 -5.00
N ALA A 65 -8.76 -1.47 -5.34
CA ALA A 65 -9.97 -1.46 -6.14
C ALA A 65 -9.75 -2.08 -7.54
N ALA A 66 -8.53 -1.98 -8.06
CA ALA A 66 -8.14 -2.58 -9.34
C ALA A 66 -7.65 -4.05 -9.23
N GLY A 67 -7.62 -4.64 -8.02
CA GLY A 67 -7.14 -6.01 -7.82
C GLY A 67 -5.64 -6.19 -8.08
N VAL A 68 -4.83 -5.14 -7.85
CA VAL A 68 -3.38 -5.14 -8.14
C VAL A 68 -2.55 -5.32 -6.89
N ALA A 69 -2.80 -4.55 -5.84
CA ALA A 69 -2.07 -4.62 -4.58
C ALA A 69 -2.96 -4.19 -3.41
N TYR A 70 -2.69 -4.70 -2.21
CA TYR A 70 -3.44 -4.34 -1.02
C TYR A 70 -2.54 -4.23 0.22
N GLU A 71 -3.00 -3.48 1.21
CA GLU A 71 -2.43 -3.47 2.54
C GLU A 71 -3.06 -4.58 3.38
N SER A 72 -2.23 -5.49 3.88
CA SER A 72 -2.58 -6.52 4.84
C SER A 72 -2.47 -5.94 6.25
N ASN A 73 -3.60 -5.51 6.81
CA ASN A 73 -3.67 -5.06 8.19
C ASN A 73 -3.59 -6.26 9.14
N VAL A 74 -2.78 -6.18 10.18
CA VAL A 74 -2.84 -7.10 11.32
C VAL A 74 -4.09 -6.81 12.15
N PRO A 75 -4.77 -7.82 12.74
CA PRO A 75 -5.89 -7.59 13.65
C PRO A 75 -5.48 -6.65 14.79
N GLY A 76 -6.21 -5.53 14.97
CA GLY A 76 -5.89 -4.48 15.93
C GLY A 76 -4.89 -3.42 15.46
N GLY A 77 -4.32 -3.56 14.26
CA GLY A 77 -3.44 -2.57 13.63
C GLY A 77 -4.22 -1.54 12.81
N GLY A 78 -3.89 -0.25 12.99
CA GLY A 78 -4.39 0.82 12.14
C GLY A 78 -3.76 0.81 10.74
N ALA A 79 -4.25 1.69 9.86
CA ALA A 79 -3.63 1.91 8.54
C ALA A 79 -2.17 2.36 8.68
N GLY A 80 -1.30 1.83 7.82
CA GLY A 80 0.12 2.13 7.80
C GLY A 80 1.00 1.23 8.67
N HIS A 81 0.42 0.21 9.32
CA HIS A 81 1.13 -0.74 10.19
C HIS A 81 1.24 -2.14 9.57
N GLY A 82 0.61 -2.36 8.42
CA GLY A 82 0.60 -3.64 7.73
C GLY A 82 1.76 -3.83 6.75
N ASP A 83 1.67 -4.92 6.01
CA ASP A 83 2.47 -5.12 4.80
C ASP A 83 1.65 -4.83 3.56
N VAL A 84 2.30 -4.32 2.52
CA VAL A 84 1.72 -4.19 1.20
C VAL A 84 2.08 -5.42 0.39
N VAL A 85 1.07 -6.04 -0.21
CA VAL A 85 1.18 -7.29 -0.96
C VAL A 85 0.71 -7.05 -2.39
N LEU A 86 1.49 -7.50 -3.37
CA LEU A 86 1.06 -7.55 -4.77
C LEU A 86 0.16 -8.78 -4.97
N MET A 87 -1.03 -8.58 -5.51
CA MET A 87 -1.96 -9.68 -5.77
C MET A 87 -1.40 -10.58 -6.88
N ALA A 88 -1.52 -11.90 -6.71
CA ALA A 88 -1.30 -12.81 -7.82
C ALA A 88 -2.45 -12.65 -8.84
N PRO A 89 -2.21 -12.94 -10.13
CA PRO A 89 -3.27 -12.92 -11.16
C PRO A 89 -4.52 -13.75 -10.80
N ASN A 90 -4.38 -14.74 -9.92
CA ASN A 90 -5.47 -15.64 -9.48
C ASN A 90 -6.18 -15.22 -8.18
N ASP A 91 -5.76 -14.17 -7.49
CA ASP A 91 -6.35 -13.76 -6.20
C ASP A 91 -7.66 -12.98 -6.32
N GLN A 92 -8.09 -12.64 -7.55
CA GLN A 92 -9.33 -11.90 -7.79
C GLN A 92 -10.60 -12.66 -7.37
N ALA A 93 -10.51 -13.98 -7.14
CA ALA A 93 -11.65 -14.83 -6.80
C ALA A 93 -12.03 -14.82 -5.31
N LYS A 94 -11.15 -14.42 -4.38
CA LYS A 94 -11.40 -14.61 -2.92
C LYS A 94 -12.03 -13.42 -2.20
N GLY A 95 -12.31 -12.32 -2.91
CA GLY A 95 -12.85 -11.08 -2.30
C GLY A 95 -14.37 -10.97 -2.27
N ARG A 96 -15.14 -11.95 -2.75
CA ARG A 96 -16.61 -11.90 -2.85
C ARG A 96 -17.38 -12.84 -1.91
N GLU A 97 -16.73 -13.53 -0.99
CA GLU A 97 -17.41 -14.39 -0.01
C GLU A 97 -17.27 -13.83 1.41
N HIS A 98 -18.01 -12.76 1.70
CA HIS A 98 -18.42 -12.43 3.07
C HIS A 98 -19.66 -11.52 3.07
N SER A 99 -20.73 -11.98 2.42
CA SER A 99 -22.07 -11.48 2.72
C SER A 99 -23.08 -12.53 2.29
N GLU A 100 -23.28 -13.52 3.16
CA GLU A 100 -24.52 -14.30 3.26
C GLU A 100 -24.40 -15.15 4.53
N ARG A 101 -24.87 -14.59 5.65
CA ARG A 101 -25.29 -15.41 6.79
C ARG A 101 -26.74 -15.77 6.53
N PRO A 102 -27.13 -17.05 6.46
CA PRO A 102 -28.54 -17.42 6.46
C PRO A 102 -29.12 -17.17 7.86
N ALA A 103 -30.32 -16.60 7.90
CA ALA A 103 -31.22 -16.64 9.05
C ALA A 103 -32.14 -17.86 8.91
#